data_AF-A0A1H3MHJ4-F1
#
_entry.id   AF-A0A1H3MHJ4-F1
#
_cell.length_a   1.000
_cell.length_b   1.000
_cell.length_c   1.000
_cell.angle_alpha   90.00
_cell.angle_beta   90.00
_cell.angle_gamma   90.00
#
_symmetry.space_group_name_H-M   'P 1'
#
loop_
_entity.id
_entity.type
_entity.pdbx_description
1 polymer ?
#
loop_
_entity_poly.entity_id
_entity_poly.type
_entity_poly.pdbx_seq_one_letter_code
_entity_poly.pdbx_strand_id
1 'polypeptide(L)'
;MSTKTLTIENHDETVADGIVLIDFWADWCGPCKQFAPVFEKASEQHGDITFAKVDTEDQRQLAASYGITSIPTLVGYRDGIPIFAQPGALPGQVLEDVISQVRALDMEAVKKDYAEAVAKQAAGTDEAVSAE
;
A
#
# COMPACT_ATOMS: atom_id res chain seq x y z
N MET A 1 -10.35 11.15 14.06
CA MET A 1 -9.81 9.81 13.75
C MET A 1 -9.73 9.75 12.24
N SER A 2 -8.58 10.14 11.69
CA SER A 2 -8.41 10.35 10.24
C SER A 2 -7.79 9.14 9.53
N THR A 3 -7.29 8.16 10.29
CA THR A 3 -6.77 6.88 9.78
C THR A 3 -7.73 5.73 10.08
N LYS A 4 -7.80 4.75 9.16
CA LYS A 4 -8.61 3.52 9.25
C LYS A 4 -7.73 2.32 9.61
N THR A 5 -8.19 1.45 10.50
CA THR A 5 -7.55 0.15 10.71
C THR A 5 -7.89 -0.78 9.55
N LEU A 6 -6.86 -1.31 8.89
CA LEU A 6 -6.99 -2.24 7.78
C LEU A 6 -6.69 -3.66 8.28
N THR A 7 -7.64 -4.56 8.04
CA THR A 7 -7.53 -5.98 8.36
C THR A 7 -7.73 -6.78 7.09
N ILE A 8 -7.42 -8.08 7.13
CA ILE A 8 -7.68 -8.96 5.99
C ILE A 8 -9.16 -8.96 5.56
N GLU A 9 -10.09 -8.76 6.50
CA GLU A 9 -11.53 -8.82 6.25
C GLU A 9 -12.06 -7.62 5.47
N ASN A 10 -11.47 -6.44 5.67
CA ASN A 10 -11.91 -5.19 5.04
C ASN A 10 -10.94 -4.70 3.95
N HIS A 11 -9.93 -5.51 3.64
CA HIS A 11 -8.85 -5.16 2.75
C HIS A 11 -9.36 -4.80 1.35
N ASP A 12 -10.02 -5.76 0.70
CA ASP A 12 -10.42 -5.67 -0.71
C ASP A 12 -11.39 -4.52 -0.94
N GLU A 13 -12.35 -4.33 -0.02
CA GLU A 13 -13.27 -3.20 -0.05
C GLU A 13 -12.53 -1.86 0.10
N THR A 14 -11.56 -1.80 1.01
CA THR A 14 -10.88 -0.53 1.30
C THR A 14 -10.02 -0.08 0.12
N VAL A 15 -9.35 -1.01 -0.58
CA VAL A 15 -8.44 -0.67 -1.68
C VAL A 15 -9.12 -0.59 -3.04
N ALA A 16 -10.39 -1.00 -3.16
CA ALA A 16 -11.11 -1.13 -4.43
C ALA A 16 -11.17 0.17 -5.25
N ASP A 17 -11.36 1.31 -4.59
CA ASP A 17 -11.65 2.58 -5.25
C ASP A 17 -10.80 3.73 -4.69
N GLY A 18 -10.45 4.69 -5.55
CA GLY A 18 -9.75 5.90 -5.15
C GLY A 18 -8.29 5.66 -4.76
N ILE A 19 -7.70 6.60 -4.02
CA ILE A 19 -6.32 6.50 -3.55
C ILE A 19 -6.32 5.99 -2.12
N VAL A 20 -5.51 4.95 -1.85
CA VAL A 20 -5.30 4.43 -0.51
C VAL A 20 -3.82 4.37 -0.20
N LEU A 21 -3.43 4.91 0.94
CA LEU A 21 -2.09 4.78 1.49
C LEU A 21 -2.16 3.89 2.73
N ILE A 22 -1.33 2.86 2.78
CA ILE A 22 -1.32 1.84 3.83
C ILE A 22 0.03 1.87 4.54
N ASP A 23 0.02 2.16 5.84
CA ASP A 23 1.19 2.08 6.72
C ASP A 23 1.21 0.73 7.45
N PHE A 24 2.19 -0.11 7.12
CA PHE A 24 2.47 -1.35 7.86
C PHE A 24 3.41 -1.06 9.02
N TRP A 25 2.96 -1.28 10.25
CA TRP A 25 3.65 -0.84 11.46
C TRP A 25 3.58 -1.88 12.59
N ALA A 26 4.29 -1.62 13.69
CA ALA A 26 4.16 -2.34 14.96
C ALA A 26 4.57 -1.46 16.15
N ASP A 27 4.04 -1.74 17.35
CA ASP A 27 4.29 -0.96 18.57
C ASP A 27 5.75 -0.97 19.05
N TRP A 28 6.51 -2.01 18.75
CA TRP A 28 7.92 -2.12 19.14
C TRP A 28 8.86 -1.39 18.16
N CYS A 29 8.35 -0.95 17.01
CA CYS A 29 9.14 -0.36 15.94
C CYS A 29 9.39 1.14 16.20
N GLY A 30 10.64 1.49 16.54
CA GLY A 30 11.07 2.87 16.74
C GLY A 30 10.81 3.80 15.54
N PRO A 31 11.25 3.45 14.32
CA PRO A 31 10.97 4.27 13.12
C PRO A 31 9.48 4.44 12.81
N CYS A 32 8.64 3.42 13.11
CA CYS A 32 7.19 3.50 12.93
C CYS A 32 6.58 4.59 13.82
N LYS A 33 7.06 4.72 15.07
CA LYS A 33 6.63 5.81 15.98
C LYS A 33 7.03 7.19 15.48
N GLN A 34 8.11 7.30 14.71
CA GLN A 34 8.50 8.58 14.08
C GLN A 34 7.64 8.90 12.87
N PHE A 35 7.24 7.88 12.10
CA PHE A 35 6.40 8.05 10.91
C PHE A 35 4.94 8.29 11.24
N ALA A 36 4.40 7.67 12.29
CA ALA A 36 3.00 7.78 12.72
C ALA A 36 2.45 9.23 12.74
N PRO A 37 3.09 10.22 13.40
CA PRO A 37 2.58 11.60 13.41
C PRO A 37 2.63 12.29 12.04
N VAL A 38 3.57 11.89 11.16
CA VAL A 38 3.64 12.40 9.78
C VAL A 38 2.45 11.88 8.97
N PHE A 39 2.19 10.57 9.07
CA PHE A 39 1.09 9.90 8.39
C PHE A 39 -0.28 10.41 8.87
N GLU A 40 -0.45 10.58 10.18
CA GLU A 40 -1.67 11.12 10.77
C GLU A 40 -1.93 12.56 10.32
N LYS A 41 -0.91 13.41 10.30
CA LYS A 41 -1.06 14.79 9.81
C LYS A 41 -1.47 14.83 8.33
N ALA A 42 -0.86 14.00 7.48
CA ALA A 42 -1.26 13.91 6.08
C ALA A 42 -2.72 13.44 5.94
N SER A 43 -3.17 12.49 6.77
CA SER A 43 -4.56 12.02 6.76
C SER A 43 -5.59 13.09 7.11
N GLU A 44 -5.20 14.10 7.89
CA GLU A 44 -6.06 15.26 8.19
C GLU A 44 -6.12 16.28 7.04
N GLN A 45 -5.09 16.31 6.17
CA GLN A 45 -4.96 17.29 5.09
C GLN A 45 -5.54 16.80 3.76
N HIS A 46 -5.60 15.47 3.56
CA HIS A 46 -5.99 14.83 2.31
C HIS A 46 -7.26 14.00 2.46
N GLY A 47 -8.41 14.66 2.61
CA GLY A 47 -9.71 13.99 2.79
C GLY A 47 -10.20 13.19 1.58
N ASP A 48 -9.56 13.32 0.43
CA ASP A 48 -9.79 12.53 -0.79
C ASP A 48 -9.00 11.21 -0.82
N ILE A 49 -8.14 10.97 0.17
CA ILE A 49 -7.28 9.78 0.26
C ILE A 49 -7.65 8.98 1.50
N THR A 50 -7.75 7.66 1.36
CA THR A 50 -7.90 6.78 2.51
C THR A 50 -6.53 6.48 3.11
N PHE A 51 -6.32 6.84 4.38
CA PHE A 51 -5.13 6.48 5.13
C PHE A 51 -5.44 5.27 6.00
N ALA A 52 -4.84 4.14 5.66
CA ALA A 52 -5.01 2.86 6.32
C ALA A 52 -3.76 2.49 7.13
N LYS A 53 -3.94 1.81 8.25
CA LYS A 53 -2.85 1.28 9.07
C LYS A 53 -3.04 -0.22 9.29
N VAL A 54 -1.97 -0.99 9.14
CA VAL A 54 -1.93 -2.44 9.39
C VAL A 54 -0.91 -2.71 10.48
N ASP A 55 -1.36 -3.23 11.62
CA ASP A 55 -0.44 -3.78 12.60
C ASP A 55 0.04 -5.17 12.12
N THR A 56 1.34 -5.29 11.88
CA THR A 56 1.93 -6.54 11.38
C THR A 56 1.95 -7.67 12.41
N GLU A 57 1.83 -7.37 13.70
CA GLU A 57 1.72 -8.40 14.75
C GLU A 57 0.34 -9.04 14.76
N ASP A 58 -0.70 -8.23 14.56
CA ASP A 58 -2.10 -8.69 14.55
C ASP A 58 -2.51 -9.24 13.19
N GLN A 59 -2.04 -8.64 12.09
CA GLN A 59 -2.44 -8.97 10.72
C GLN A 59 -1.31 -9.67 9.96
N ARG A 60 -0.71 -10.71 10.56
CA ARG A 60 0.44 -11.44 9.99
C ARG A 60 0.20 -12.01 8.59
N GLN A 61 -1.00 -12.55 8.35
CA GLN A 61 -1.35 -13.09 7.03
C GLN A 61 -1.44 -11.99 5.97
N LEU A 62 -2.01 -10.84 6.32
CA LEU A 62 -2.08 -9.69 5.43
C LEU A 62 -0.68 -9.13 5.15
N ALA A 63 0.14 -8.95 6.19
CA ALA A 63 1.53 -8.51 6.01
C ALA A 63 2.32 -9.48 5.11
N ALA A 64 2.11 -10.79 5.25
CA ALA A 64 2.73 -11.80 4.42
C ALA A 64 2.26 -11.76 2.95
N SER A 65 0.96 -11.53 2.69
CA SER A 65 0.45 -11.41 1.31
C SER A 65 1.02 -10.21 0.57
N TYR A 66 1.42 -9.18 1.32
CA TYR A 66 2.13 -8.01 0.80
C TYR A 66 3.65 -8.17 0.72
N GLY A 67 4.20 -9.29 1.19
CA GLY A 67 5.65 -9.51 1.24
C GLY A 67 6.38 -8.53 2.18
N ILE A 68 5.73 -8.06 3.25
CA ILE A 68 6.31 -7.09 4.17
C ILE A 68 7.45 -7.75 4.97
N THR A 69 8.69 -7.36 4.67
CA THR A 69 9.89 -7.84 5.37
C THR A 69 10.53 -6.80 6.30
N SER A 70 10.06 -5.56 6.25
CA SER A 70 10.56 -4.45 7.07
C SER A 70 9.44 -3.48 7.38
N ILE A 71 9.51 -2.84 8.55
CA ILE A 71 8.55 -1.82 8.96
C ILE A 71 9.27 -0.53 9.44
N PRO A 72 8.67 0.66 9.22
CA PRO A 72 7.41 0.86 8.52
C PRO A 72 7.56 0.62 7.02
N THR A 73 6.48 0.20 6.36
CA THR A 73 6.41 0.14 4.89
C THR A 73 5.14 0.84 4.45
N LEU A 74 5.29 1.79 3.52
CA LEU A 74 4.18 2.50 2.91
C LEU A 74 3.80 1.82 1.59
N VAL A 75 2.55 1.41 1.47
CA VAL A 75 2.00 0.88 0.22
C VAL A 75 0.95 1.85 -0.31
N GLY A 76 0.97 2.12 -1.62
CA GLY A 76 -0.02 2.95 -2.29
C GLY A 76 -0.87 2.15 -3.26
N TYR A 77 -2.19 2.33 -3.18
CA TYR A 77 -3.17 1.83 -4.14
C TYR A 77 -3.82 2.98 -4.89
N ARG A 78 -4.22 2.69 -6.12
CA ARG A 78 -5.16 3.53 -6.87
C ARG A 78 -6.14 2.66 -7.65
N ASP A 79 -7.43 2.78 -7.37
CA ASP A 79 -8.52 2.02 -7.98
C ASP A 79 -8.27 0.50 -8.00
N GLY A 80 -7.92 -0.08 -6.84
CA GLY A 80 -7.65 -1.51 -6.70
C GLY A 80 -6.28 -1.97 -7.21
N ILE A 81 -5.48 -1.08 -7.80
CA ILE A 81 -4.16 -1.42 -8.33
C ILE A 81 -3.06 -1.00 -7.36
N PRO A 82 -2.17 -1.92 -6.93
CA PRO A 82 -0.99 -1.56 -6.15
C PRO A 82 -0.01 -0.78 -7.05
N ILE A 83 0.30 0.45 -6.64
CA ILE A 83 1.15 1.39 -7.40
C ILE A 83 2.60 1.30 -6.94
N PHE A 84 2.82 1.22 -5.62
CA PHE A 84 4.16 1.13 -5.04
C PHE A 84 4.11 0.48 -3.66
N ALA A 85 5.24 -0.08 -3.25
CA ALA A 85 5.53 -0.45 -1.88
C ALA A 85 6.93 0.08 -1.54
N GLN A 86 7.03 0.97 -0.55
CA GLN A 86 8.28 1.62 -0.19
C GLN A 86 8.57 1.38 1.30
N PRO A 87 9.65 0.65 1.63
CA PRO A 87 10.06 0.47 3.01
C PRO A 87 10.71 1.74 3.56
N GLY A 88 10.60 1.92 4.87
CA GLY A 88 11.21 3.01 5.63
C GLY A 88 10.25 4.14 6.00
N ALA A 89 10.60 4.86 7.06
CA ALA A 89 9.86 6.04 7.50
C ALA A 89 10.12 7.21 6.54
N LEU A 90 9.06 7.89 6.10
CA LEU A 90 9.16 9.03 5.21
C LEU A 90 9.06 10.37 5.98
N PRO A 91 9.94 11.35 5.70
CA PRO A 91 9.70 12.73 6.11
C PRO A 91 8.43 13.29 5.46
N GLY A 92 7.78 14.25 6.11
CA GLY A 92 6.52 14.83 5.61
C GLY A 92 6.59 15.33 4.16
N GLN A 93 7.65 16.05 3.78
CA GLN A 93 7.79 16.53 2.41
C GLN A 93 7.85 15.39 1.38
N VAL A 94 8.51 14.29 1.72
CA VAL A 94 8.61 13.12 0.82
C VAL A 94 7.25 12.44 0.70
N LEU A 95 6.49 12.35 1.79
CA LEU A 95 5.13 11.82 1.76
C LEU A 95 4.20 12.68 0.86
N GLU A 96 4.31 14.01 0.94
CA GLU A 96 3.59 14.93 0.05
C GLU A 96 3.96 14.74 -1.43
N ASP A 97 5.25 14.58 -1.72
CA ASP A 97 5.72 14.34 -3.09
C ASP A 97 5.19 13.01 -3.63
N VAL A 98 5.12 11.96 -2.79
CA VAL A 98 4.51 10.67 -3.13
C VAL A 98 3.01 10.85 -3.42
N ILE A 99 2.28 11.55 -2.56
CA ILE A 99 0.84 11.83 -2.76
C ILE A 99 0.62 12.55 -4.09
N SER A 100 1.43 13.58 -4.39
CA SER A 100 1.33 14.33 -5.64
C SER A 100 1.58 13.43 -6.86
N GLN A 101 2.58 12.54 -6.79
CA GLN A 101 2.88 11.60 -7.88
C GLN A 101 1.73 10.62 -8.09
N VAL A 102 1.18 10.03 -7.03
CA VAL A 102 0.06 9.09 -7.13
C VAL A 102 -1.16 9.74 -7.75
N ARG A 103 -1.47 10.99 -7.40
CA ARG A 103 -2.56 11.77 -8.00
C ARG A 103 -2.34 12.05 -9.49
N ALA A 104 -1.09 12.29 -9.88
CA ALA A 104 -0.72 12.62 -11.25
C ALA A 104 -0.65 11.40 -12.20
N LEU A 105 -0.78 10.16 -11.69
CA LEU A 105 -0.74 8.97 -12.54
C LEU A 105 -1.88 8.97 -13.55
N ASP A 106 -1.54 8.61 -14.79
CA ASP A 106 -2.49 8.27 -15.83
C ASP A 106 -3.01 6.86 -15.58
N MET A 107 -4.24 6.78 -15.05
CA MET A 107 -4.82 5.49 -14.70
C MET A 107 -5.24 4.66 -15.91
N GLU A 108 -5.42 5.25 -17.09
CA GLU A 108 -5.70 4.47 -18.30
C GLU A 108 -4.45 3.68 -18.70
N ALA A 109 -3.29 4.34 -18.69
CA ALA A 109 -2.00 3.70 -18.92
C ALA A 109 -1.68 2.66 -17.83
N VAL A 110 -1.83 3.02 -16.55
CA VAL A 110 -1.54 2.10 -15.42
C VAL A 110 -2.43 0.85 -15.47
N LYS A 111 -3.74 0.99 -15.72
CA LYS A 111 -4.67 -0.15 -15.82
C LYS A 111 -4.29 -1.09 -16.96
N LYS A 112 -3.88 -0.52 -18.10
CA LYS A 112 -3.42 -1.30 -19.25
C LYS A 112 -2.14 -2.09 -18.91
N ASP A 113 -1.11 -1.41 -18.40
CA ASP A 113 0.17 -2.03 -18.07
C ASP A 113 0.01 -3.11 -16.99
N TYR A 114 -0.83 -2.86 -15.98
CA TYR A 114 -1.13 -3.82 -14.93
C TYR A 114 -1.86 -5.06 -15.47
N ALA A 115 -2.88 -4.88 -16.33
CA ALA A 115 -3.58 -6.01 -16.95
C ALA A 115 -2.64 -6.87 -17.80
N GLU A 116 -1.71 -6.24 -18.54
CA GLU A 116 -0.69 -6.96 -19.32
C GLU A 116 0.31 -7.71 -18.41
N ALA A 117 0.72 -7.11 -17.30
CA ALA A 117 1.62 -7.75 -16.33
C ALA A 117 0.97 -8.96 -15.66
N VAL A 118 -0.28 -8.82 -15.20
CA VAL A 118 -1.05 -9.91 -14.59
C VAL A 118 -1.27 -11.05 -15.59
N ALA A 119 -1.63 -10.73 -16.84
CA ALA A 119 -1.80 -11.74 -17.89
C ALA A 119 -0.49 -12.49 -18.17
N LYS A 120 0.65 -11.80 -18.20
CA LYS A 120 1.98 -12.42 -18.39
C LYS A 120 2.37 -13.31 -17.20
N GLN A 121 2.09 -12.89 -15.96
CA GLN A 121 2.35 -13.72 -14.78
C GLN A 121 1.46 -14.97 -14.76
N ALA A 122 0.19 -14.85 -15.14
CA ALA A 122 -0.71 -16.00 -15.27
C ALA A 122 -0.22 -16.98 -16.36
N ALA A 123 0.24 -16.49 -17.50
CA ALA A 123 0.79 -17.33 -18.57
C ALA A 123 2.14 -17.99 -18.21
N GLY A 124 3.02 -17.28 -17.49
CA GLY A 124 4.33 -17.81 -17.09
C GLY A 124 4.28 -18.85 -15.95
N THR A 125 3.16 -18.93 -15.22
CA THR A 125 2.98 -19.94 -14.16
C THR A 125 2.61 -21.32 -14.75
N ASP A 126 2.07 -21.37 -15.97
CA ASP A 126 1.72 -22.62 -16.67
C ASP A 126 2.98 -23.35 -17.23
N GLU A 127 4.03 -22.60 -17.57
CA GLU A 127 5.27 -23.15 -18.15
C GLU A 127 6.22 -23.75 -17.08
N ALA A 128 6.11 -23.32 -15.81
CA ALA A 128 6.92 -23.84 -14.70
C ALA A 128 6.39 -25.15 -14.10
N VAL A 129 5.08 -25.45 -14.26
CA VAL A 129 4.43 -26.66 -13.69
C VAL A 129 4.54 -27.88 -14.62
N SER A 130 4.96 -27.70 -15.88
CA SER A 130 5.14 -28.80 -16.85
C SER A 130 6.56 -29.40 -16.89
N ALA A 131 7.47 -28.97 -16.01
CA ALA A 131 8.87 -29.40 -16.00
C ALA A 131 9.27 -30.29 -14.81
N GLU A 132 8.32 -30.79 -14.02
CA GLU A 132 8.56 -31.83 -12.98
C GLU A 132 8.09 -33.23 -13.42
#